data_AF-A0A920P3D8-F1
#
_entry.id   AF-A0A920P3D8-F1
#
_cell.length_a   1.000
_cell.length_b   1.000
_cell.length_c   1.000
_cell.angle_alpha   90.00
_cell.angle_beta   90.00
_cell.angle_gamma   90.00
#
_symmetry.space_group_name_H-M   'P 1'
#
loop_
_entity.id
_entity.type
_entity.pdbx_description
1 polymer ?
#
loop_
_entity_poly.entity_id
_entity_poly.type
_entity_poly.pdbx_seq_one_letter_code
_entity_poly.pdbx_strand_id
1 'polypeptide(L)'
;MKTFFRASVPVMLSYVLVVIQVGAQESPAKDMMTFPRPIEALDNVWIEELTMLEVRDALKDGKTTALILTGGIEENGPYLTTGKHNHVLAVMGDAIARRLGNALVAPIVTIEPGNPERAGHQVVSASHGETFQAVLRDMSTSLKAQGFKDIFLIGDSGGTSGGWRPSQKSYPRPGSARASSLPTSQSTTTR
;
A
#
# COMPACT_ATOMS: atom_id res chain seq x y z
N MET A 1 -34.63 14.62 -70.41
CA MET A 1 -33.76 15.06 -69.29
C MET A 1 -34.64 15.11 -68.05
N LYS A 2 -34.47 14.38 -66.95
CA LYS A 2 -33.30 13.71 -66.35
C LYS A 2 -33.79 12.46 -65.58
N THR A 3 -33.04 11.38 -65.67
CA THR A 3 -33.17 10.18 -64.83
C THR A 3 -32.66 10.51 -63.41
N PHE A 4 -33.45 10.21 -62.38
CA PHE A 4 -33.00 10.30 -60.99
C PHE A 4 -32.51 8.92 -60.52
N PHE A 5 -31.21 8.85 -60.23
CA PHE A 5 -30.55 7.68 -59.65
C PHE A 5 -30.67 7.72 -58.12
N ARG A 6 -30.89 6.55 -57.52
CA ARG A 6 -31.02 6.32 -56.06
C ARG A 6 -29.68 6.54 -55.35
N ALA A 7 -29.72 7.05 -54.11
CA ALA A 7 -28.67 6.85 -53.12
C ALA A 7 -29.28 6.82 -51.71
N SER A 8 -29.60 5.63 -51.21
CA SER A 8 -30.04 5.41 -49.82
C SER A 8 -29.44 4.11 -49.31
N VAL A 9 -28.11 4.04 -49.19
CA VAL A 9 -27.41 2.85 -48.66
C VAL A 9 -26.24 3.11 -47.69
N PRO A 10 -25.55 4.27 -47.54
CA PRO A 10 -24.27 4.23 -46.82
C PRO A 10 -24.34 4.34 -45.28
N VAL A 11 -25.50 4.59 -44.65
CA VAL A 11 -25.53 4.92 -43.20
C VAL A 11 -25.74 3.70 -42.28
N MET A 12 -26.36 2.62 -42.77
CA MET A 12 -26.62 1.42 -41.93
C MET A 12 -25.38 0.52 -41.75
N LEU A 13 -24.40 0.57 -42.64
CA LEU A 13 -23.23 -0.30 -42.57
C LEU A 13 -22.19 0.18 -41.53
N SER A 14 -22.14 1.48 -41.23
CA SER A 14 -21.24 2.07 -40.25
C SER A 14 -21.63 1.77 -38.79
N TYR A 15 -22.92 1.55 -38.51
CA TYR A 15 -23.37 1.27 -37.14
C TYR A 15 -23.15 -0.20 -36.75
N VAL A 16 -23.27 -1.13 -37.71
CA VAL A 16 -23.05 -2.56 -37.47
C VAL A 16 -21.58 -2.85 -37.16
N LEU A 17 -20.63 -2.15 -37.80
CA LEU A 17 -19.19 -2.34 -37.56
C LEU A 17 -18.75 -1.96 -36.13
N VAL A 18 -19.42 -0.99 -35.49
CA VAL A 18 -19.08 -0.54 -34.13
C VAL A 18 -19.46 -1.59 -33.08
N VAL A 19 -20.54 -2.34 -33.28
CA VAL A 19 -21.03 -3.33 -32.30
C VAL A 19 -20.17 -4.61 -32.28
N ILE A 20 -19.57 -4.99 -33.42
CA ILE A 20 -18.73 -6.20 -33.51
C ILE A 20 -17.37 -6.03 -32.84
N GLN A 21 -16.86 -4.78 -32.75
CA GLN A 21 -15.55 -4.51 -32.17
C GLN A 21 -15.56 -4.51 -30.63
N VAL A 22 -16.70 -4.19 -30.00
CA VAL A 22 -16.83 -4.13 -28.53
C VAL A 22 -16.71 -5.52 -27.88
N GLY A 23 -17.00 -6.60 -28.61
CA GLY A 23 -16.86 -7.98 -28.11
C GLY A 23 -15.47 -8.62 -28.31
N ALA A 24 -14.54 -7.97 -29.02
CA ALA A 24 -13.28 -8.58 -29.44
C ALA A 24 -12.11 -8.36 -28.46
N GLN A 25 -12.33 -7.63 -27.36
CA GLN A 25 -11.26 -7.20 -26.44
C GLN A 25 -11.42 -7.72 -25.01
N GLU A 26 -12.09 -8.84 -24.81
CA GLU A 26 -12.01 -9.60 -23.55
C GLU A 26 -11.09 -10.79 -23.76
N SER A 27 -9.80 -10.60 -23.50
CA SER A 27 -8.95 -11.76 -23.23
C SER A 27 -9.44 -12.39 -21.92
N PRO A 28 -9.66 -13.72 -21.85
CA PRO A 28 -10.07 -14.35 -20.60
C PRO A 28 -9.04 -14.00 -19.51
N ALA A 29 -9.54 -13.57 -18.35
CA ALA A 29 -8.70 -13.21 -17.23
C ALA A 29 -7.78 -14.39 -16.90
N LYS A 30 -6.47 -14.16 -16.98
CA LYS A 30 -5.47 -15.17 -16.63
C LYS A 30 -5.55 -15.41 -15.12
N ASP A 31 -5.60 -16.68 -14.71
CA ASP A 31 -5.51 -17.04 -13.29
C ASP A 31 -4.08 -16.79 -12.78
N MET A 32 -3.88 -15.66 -12.09
CA MET A 32 -2.59 -15.27 -11.54
C MET A 32 -2.07 -16.25 -10.48
N MET A 33 -2.87 -17.16 -9.92
CA MET A 33 -2.40 -18.11 -8.91
C MET A 33 -1.61 -19.27 -9.52
N THR A 34 -1.94 -19.63 -10.76
CA THR A 34 -1.35 -20.75 -11.52
C THR A 34 -0.52 -20.29 -12.71
N PHE A 35 -0.69 -19.05 -13.18
CA PHE A 35 0.05 -18.52 -14.33
C PHE A 35 1.57 -18.55 -14.07
N PRO A 36 2.38 -19.16 -14.97
CA PRO A 36 3.82 -19.22 -14.79
C PRO A 36 4.41 -17.81 -14.87
N ARG A 37 5.42 -17.52 -14.04
CA ARG A 37 6.13 -16.24 -14.10
C ARG A 37 7.14 -16.28 -15.26
N PRO A 38 6.96 -15.49 -16.33
CA PRO A 38 7.80 -15.59 -17.53
C PRO A 38 9.08 -14.75 -17.46
N ILE A 39 9.16 -13.81 -16.53
CA ILE A 39 10.28 -12.88 -16.33
C ILE A 39 10.88 -13.15 -14.95
N GLU A 40 12.21 -13.11 -14.86
CA GLU A 40 12.91 -13.25 -13.58
C GLU A 40 12.44 -12.19 -12.56
N ALA A 41 12.48 -12.54 -11.28
CA ALA A 41 11.98 -11.67 -10.23
C ALA A 41 12.99 -10.55 -9.97
N LEU A 42 12.52 -9.34 -9.77
CA LEU A 42 13.36 -8.24 -9.31
C LEU A 42 13.89 -8.54 -7.90
N ASP A 43 15.18 -8.24 -7.65
CA ASP A 43 15.76 -8.25 -6.28
C ASP A 43 15.24 -7.05 -5.49
N ASN A 44 14.02 -7.17 -5.00
CA ASN A 44 13.34 -6.13 -4.28
C ASN A 44 12.50 -6.69 -3.13
N VAL A 45 12.29 -5.86 -2.13
CA VAL A 45 11.47 -6.16 -0.95
C VAL A 45 10.20 -5.32 -0.89
N TRP A 46 10.07 -4.28 -1.71
CA TRP A 46 8.91 -3.41 -1.76
C TRP A 46 7.78 -4.04 -2.60
N ILE A 47 6.66 -4.36 -1.96
CA ILE A 47 5.50 -4.99 -2.61
C ILE A 47 4.98 -4.15 -3.78
N GLU A 48 5.03 -2.82 -3.67
CA GLU A 48 4.58 -1.90 -4.73
C GLU A 48 5.48 -1.84 -5.96
N GLU A 49 6.68 -2.39 -5.87
CA GLU A 49 7.65 -2.48 -6.96
C GLU A 49 7.73 -3.90 -7.54
N LEU A 50 6.94 -4.83 -7.00
CA LEU A 50 6.82 -6.21 -7.45
C LEU A 50 5.51 -6.43 -8.20
N THR A 51 5.56 -7.26 -9.23
CA THR A 51 4.37 -7.80 -9.90
C THR A 51 3.64 -8.78 -9.00
N MET A 52 2.35 -9.00 -9.26
CA MET A 52 1.56 -10.00 -8.54
C MET A 52 2.19 -11.40 -8.56
N LEU A 53 2.83 -11.79 -9.67
CA LEU A 53 3.49 -13.09 -9.78
C LEU A 53 4.72 -13.18 -8.86
N GLU A 54 5.50 -12.10 -8.74
CA GLU A 54 6.65 -12.05 -7.85
C GLU A 54 6.23 -12.08 -6.38
N VAL A 55 5.19 -11.35 -5.99
CA VAL A 55 4.65 -11.40 -4.61
C VAL A 55 4.14 -12.80 -4.26
N ARG A 56 3.36 -13.40 -5.17
CA ARG A 56 2.84 -14.78 -5.01
C ARG A 56 3.99 -15.78 -4.84
N ASP A 57 5.00 -15.70 -5.70
CA ASP A 57 6.12 -16.65 -5.68
C ASP A 57 6.99 -16.41 -4.44
N ALA A 58 7.24 -15.16 -4.03
CA ALA A 58 7.97 -14.85 -2.80
C ALA A 58 7.28 -15.42 -1.55
N LEU A 59 5.94 -15.37 -1.49
CA LEU A 59 5.16 -16.00 -0.42
C LEU A 59 5.32 -17.53 -0.41
N LYS A 60 5.27 -18.17 -1.58
CA LYS A 60 5.53 -19.62 -1.73
C LYS A 60 6.95 -19.99 -1.30
N ASP A 61 7.91 -19.11 -1.57
CA ASP A 61 9.33 -19.26 -1.20
C ASP A 61 9.61 -18.89 0.28
N GLY A 62 8.57 -18.58 1.06
CA GLY A 62 8.67 -18.41 2.51
C GLY A 62 8.83 -16.98 3.01
N LYS A 63 8.64 -15.95 2.16
CA LYS A 63 8.57 -14.55 2.62
C LYS A 63 7.24 -14.23 3.30
N THR A 64 7.05 -14.76 4.51
CA THR A 64 5.77 -14.68 5.24
C THR A 64 5.66 -13.52 6.21
N THR A 65 6.66 -12.63 6.26
CA THR A 65 6.64 -11.44 7.11
C THR A 65 6.33 -10.19 6.29
N ALA A 66 5.40 -9.35 6.75
CA ALA A 66 5.11 -8.05 6.15
C ALA A 66 5.48 -6.90 7.09
N LEU A 67 6.08 -5.85 6.56
CA LEU A 67 6.33 -4.59 7.25
C LEU A 67 5.36 -3.52 6.73
N ILE A 68 4.52 -2.98 7.61
CA ILE A 68 3.74 -1.75 7.34
C ILE A 68 4.47 -0.61 8.03
N LEU A 69 4.95 0.33 7.22
CA LEU A 69 5.69 1.50 7.69
C LEU A 69 4.78 2.72 7.67
N THR A 70 4.85 3.53 8.72
CA THR A 70 4.01 4.73 8.84
C THR A 70 4.88 5.95 9.14
N GLY A 71 4.91 6.87 8.19
CA GLY A 71 5.61 8.15 8.30
C GLY A 71 4.62 9.30 8.46
N GLY A 72 4.89 10.42 7.80
CA GLY A 72 4.08 11.63 7.91
C GLY A 72 4.65 12.77 7.09
N ILE A 73 3.89 13.86 7.03
CA ILE A 73 4.27 15.11 6.39
C ILE A 73 4.08 16.22 7.43
N GLU A 74 5.17 16.59 8.10
CA GLU A 74 5.14 17.54 9.22
C GLU A 74 6.20 18.64 9.10
N GLU A 75 5.99 19.71 9.85
CA GLU A 75 6.94 20.77 10.08
C GLU A 75 8.17 20.21 10.81
N ASN A 76 9.34 20.44 10.23
CA ASN A 76 10.60 19.81 10.63
C ASN A 76 11.71 20.85 10.81
N GLY A 77 11.34 22.09 11.14
CA GLY A 77 12.19 23.25 11.05
C GLY A 77 12.34 23.79 9.62
N PRO A 78 13.10 24.89 9.44
CA PRO A 78 13.08 25.69 8.22
C PRO A 78 13.86 25.09 7.04
N TYR A 79 14.66 24.04 7.25
CA TYR A 79 15.61 23.52 6.25
C TYR A 79 15.49 22.02 5.96
N LEU A 80 14.50 21.35 6.56
CA LEU A 80 14.22 19.95 6.28
C LEU A 80 12.94 19.83 5.46
N THR A 81 12.91 18.84 4.57
CA THR A 81 11.68 18.48 3.87
C THR A 81 10.63 18.02 4.87
N THR A 82 9.37 18.35 4.58
CA THR A 82 8.24 17.95 5.41
C THR A 82 8.03 16.44 5.43
N GLY A 83 8.49 15.75 4.38
CA GLY A 83 8.40 14.29 4.25
C GLY A 83 9.59 13.50 4.82
N LYS A 84 10.42 14.08 5.71
CA LYS A 84 11.68 13.43 6.16
C LYS A 84 11.47 12.00 6.66
N HIS A 85 10.36 11.75 7.36
CA HIS A 85 10.00 10.44 7.91
C HIS A 85 9.84 9.38 6.82
N ASN A 86 9.22 9.75 5.70
CA ASN A 86 8.99 8.84 4.58
C ASN A 86 10.33 8.47 3.91
N HIS A 87 11.25 9.44 3.78
CA HIS A 87 12.59 9.19 3.23
C HIS A 87 13.42 8.26 4.13
N VAL A 88 13.37 8.47 5.45
CA VAL A 88 14.04 7.59 6.42
C VAL A 88 13.46 6.18 6.34
N LEU A 89 12.13 6.04 6.33
CA LEU A 89 11.46 4.75 6.25
C LEU A 89 11.72 4.01 4.93
N ALA A 90 11.90 4.71 3.81
CA ALA A 90 12.26 4.09 2.54
C ALA A 90 13.65 3.41 2.60
N VAL A 91 14.62 3.99 3.31
CA VAL A 91 15.94 3.37 3.49
C VAL A 91 15.89 2.28 4.56
N MET A 92 15.24 2.56 5.69
CA MET A 92 15.16 1.63 6.82
C MET A 92 14.32 0.39 6.50
N GLY A 93 13.23 0.54 5.74
CA GLY A 93 12.36 -0.55 5.32
C GLY A 93 13.10 -1.61 4.54
N ASP A 94 13.89 -1.21 3.54
CA ASP A 94 14.71 -2.12 2.75
C ASP A 94 15.73 -2.85 3.64
N ALA A 95 16.50 -2.10 4.44
CA ALA A 95 17.52 -2.65 5.31
C ALA A 95 16.95 -3.67 6.32
N ILE A 96 15.81 -3.35 6.95
CA ILE A 96 15.15 -4.24 7.91
C ILE A 96 14.65 -5.50 7.19
N ALA A 97 13.96 -5.36 6.06
CA ALA A 97 13.39 -6.50 5.35
C ALA A 97 14.48 -7.47 4.86
N ARG A 98 15.56 -6.93 4.29
CA ARG A 98 16.73 -7.72 3.87
C ARG A 98 17.40 -8.41 5.06
N ARG A 99 17.51 -7.74 6.21
CA ARG A 99 18.12 -8.33 7.41
C ARG A 99 17.29 -9.46 8.02
N LEU A 100 15.97 -9.39 7.91
CA LEU A 100 15.05 -10.46 8.30
C LEU A 100 15.08 -11.62 7.29
N GLY A 101 15.28 -11.34 6.00
CA GLY A 101 15.44 -12.33 4.93
C GLY A 101 14.12 -12.96 4.44
N ASN A 102 13.10 -12.98 5.30
CA ASN A 102 11.76 -13.52 5.02
C ASN A 102 10.66 -12.43 4.98
N ALA A 103 11.05 -11.16 4.87
CA ALA A 103 10.12 -10.04 4.93
C ALA A 103 9.95 -9.32 3.57
N LEU A 104 8.74 -8.81 3.35
CA LEU A 104 8.40 -7.83 2.30
C LEU A 104 7.80 -6.58 2.95
N VAL A 105 7.93 -5.44 2.28
CA VAL A 105 7.51 -4.13 2.77
C VAL A 105 6.27 -3.68 1.99
N ALA A 106 5.18 -3.40 2.71
CA ALA A 106 3.98 -2.80 2.14
C ALA A 106 4.24 -1.31 1.81
N PRO A 107 3.41 -0.70 0.93
CA PRO A 107 3.47 0.74 0.69
C PRO A 107 3.54 1.54 1.98
N ILE A 108 4.42 2.54 2.04
CA ILE A 108 4.53 3.42 3.21
C ILE A 108 3.22 4.20 3.35
N VAL A 109 2.65 4.18 4.55
CA VAL A 109 1.55 5.09 4.90
C VAL A 109 2.16 6.45 5.17
N THR A 110 2.14 7.32 4.16
CA THR A 110 2.83 8.61 4.17
C THR A 110 2.06 9.72 4.89
N ILE A 111 0.86 9.43 5.38
CA ILE A 111 0.00 10.38 6.06
C ILE A 111 -0.25 9.90 7.48
N GLU A 112 -0.08 10.79 8.45
CA GLU A 112 -0.21 10.49 9.87
C GLU A 112 -1.58 10.93 10.44
N PRO A 113 -1.99 10.39 11.60
CA PRO A 113 -3.21 10.83 12.25
C PRO A 113 -3.06 12.27 12.78
N GLY A 114 -4.11 13.07 12.62
CA GLY A 114 -4.19 14.46 13.04
C GLY A 114 -5.63 14.95 13.07
N ASN A 115 -5.82 16.26 13.27
CA ASN A 115 -7.13 16.88 13.17
C ASN A 115 -7.21 17.69 11.86
N PRO A 116 -7.95 17.23 10.83
CA PRO A 116 -8.02 17.93 9.55
C PRO A 116 -8.72 19.30 9.63
N GLU A 117 -9.43 19.59 10.72
CA GLU A 117 -10.11 20.87 10.94
C GLU A 117 -9.20 21.91 11.64
N ARG A 118 -7.99 21.53 12.04
CA ARG A 118 -7.06 22.41 12.76
C ARG A 118 -5.68 22.36 12.15
N ALA A 119 -5.10 23.54 11.91
CA ALA A 119 -3.68 23.64 11.60
C ALA A 119 -2.85 23.16 12.80
N GLY A 120 -1.85 22.33 12.52
CA GLY A 120 -0.92 21.79 13.50
C GLY A 120 0.50 21.72 12.92
N HIS A 121 1.37 20.95 13.57
CA HIS A 121 2.70 20.66 13.01
C HIS A 121 2.60 19.77 11.76
N GLN A 122 1.53 18.98 11.62
CA GLN A 122 1.27 18.26 10.38
C GLN A 122 0.92 19.23 9.26
N VAL A 123 1.65 19.14 8.13
CA VAL A 123 1.36 19.90 6.91
C VAL A 123 0.20 19.25 6.15
N VAL A 124 0.13 17.92 6.18
CA VAL A 124 -0.98 17.14 5.64
C VAL A 124 -1.33 16.02 6.61
N SER A 125 -2.52 16.08 7.20
CA SER A 125 -3.08 15.00 8.02
C SER A 125 -4.43 14.58 7.42
N ALA A 126 -4.62 13.28 7.19
CA ALA A 126 -5.83 12.77 6.52
C ALA A 126 -6.70 11.90 7.42
N SER A 127 -6.52 11.90 8.74
CA SER A 127 -7.24 10.93 9.57
C SER A 127 -7.31 11.35 11.03
N HIS A 128 -8.52 11.32 11.60
CA HIS A 128 -8.65 11.12 13.04
C HIS A 128 -7.94 9.80 13.40
N GLY A 129 -7.47 9.67 14.64
CA GLY A 129 -6.76 8.46 15.09
C GLY A 129 -7.51 7.15 14.76
N GLU A 130 -8.84 7.18 14.79
CA GLU A 130 -9.70 6.05 14.42
C GLU A 130 -9.61 5.66 12.94
N THR A 131 -9.63 6.63 12.02
CA THR A 131 -9.51 6.38 10.57
C THR A 131 -8.14 5.80 10.25
N PHE A 132 -7.09 6.34 10.86
CA PHE A 132 -5.73 5.85 10.67
C PHE A 132 -5.59 4.40 11.18
N GLN A 133 -6.11 4.10 12.38
CA GLN A 133 -6.15 2.74 12.90
C GLN A 133 -6.97 1.79 12.02
N ALA A 134 -8.09 2.25 11.45
CA ALA A 134 -8.89 1.46 10.53
C ALA A 134 -8.11 1.09 9.26
N VAL A 135 -7.40 2.06 8.66
CA VAL A 135 -6.53 1.80 7.50
C VAL A 135 -5.46 0.76 7.85
N LEU A 136 -4.74 0.92 8.96
CA LEU A 136 -3.71 -0.04 9.36
C LEU A 136 -4.26 -1.44 9.65
N ARG A 137 -5.44 -1.53 10.26
CA ARG A 137 -6.14 -2.79 10.51
C ARG A 137 -6.52 -3.45 9.19
N ASP A 138 -7.07 -2.70 8.25
CA ASP A 138 -7.57 -3.24 6.99
C ASP A 138 -6.39 -3.64 6.06
N MET A 139 -5.30 -2.88 6.05
CA MET A 139 -4.03 -3.29 5.43
C MET A 139 -3.50 -4.59 6.03
N SER A 140 -3.44 -4.69 7.36
CA SER A 140 -3.00 -5.91 8.05
C SER A 140 -3.90 -7.10 7.75
N THR A 141 -5.22 -6.87 7.66
CA THR A 141 -6.20 -7.91 7.33
C THR A 141 -6.04 -8.39 5.89
N SER A 142 -5.83 -7.46 4.96
CA SER A 142 -5.55 -7.77 3.55
C SER A 142 -4.27 -8.60 3.40
N LEU A 143 -3.17 -8.20 4.05
CA LEU A 143 -1.92 -8.96 4.03
C LEU A 143 -2.07 -10.36 4.63
N LYS A 144 -2.82 -10.52 5.73
CA LYS A 144 -3.13 -11.86 6.27
C LYS A 144 -3.91 -12.71 5.26
N ALA A 145 -4.90 -12.13 4.59
CA ALA A 145 -5.68 -12.83 3.57
C ALA A 145 -4.83 -13.29 2.38
N GLN A 146 -3.77 -12.56 2.06
CA GLN A 146 -2.80 -12.95 1.02
C GLN A 146 -1.82 -14.05 1.46
N GLY A 147 -1.72 -14.36 2.75
CA GLY A 147 -0.89 -15.44 3.29
C GLY A 147 0.31 -14.99 4.13
N PHE A 148 0.47 -13.70 4.41
CA PHE A 148 1.44 -13.23 5.41
C PHE A 148 1.04 -13.69 6.81
N LYS A 149 2.04 -14.10 7.61
CA LYS A 149 1.86 -14.67 8.95
C LYS A 149 2.20 -13.67 10.04
N ASP A 150 3.33 -12.99 9.88
CA ASP A 150 3.83 -11.99 10.82
C ASP A 150 3.70 -10.62 10.18
N ILE A 151 2.96 -9.71 10.83
CA ILE A 151 2.77 -8.34 10.34
C ILE A 151 3.31 -7.40 11.39
N PHE A 152 4.41 -6.75 11.04
CA PHE A 152 5.02 -5.73 11.85
C PHE A 152 4.64 -4.36 11.32
N LEU A 153 4.65 -3.44 12.25
CA LEU A 153 3.93 -2.20 12.20
C LEU A 153 4.94 -1.25 12.84
N ILE A 154 5.54 -0.37 12.04
CA ILE A 154 6.68 0.45 12.43
C ILE A 154 6.37 1.92 12.14
N GLY A 155 6.48 2.74 13.19
CA GLY A 155 6.22 4.17 13.13
C GLY A 155 7.46 5.02 13.32
N ASP A 156 7.59 6.09 12.52
CA ASP A 156 8.70 7.05 12.63
C ASP A 156 8.27 8.43 13.15
N SER A 157 7.02 8.87 12.90
CA SER A 157 6.54 10.21 13.32
C SER A 157 5.95 10.25 14.74
N GLY A 158 5.88 11.46 15.32
CA GLY A 158 5.29 11.69 16.64
C GLY A 158 3.77 11.43 16.67
N GLY A 159 3.04 11.82 15.63
CA GLY A 159 1.59 11.58 15.49
C GLY A 159 1.25 10.10 15.44
N THR A 160 2.13 9.31 14.83
CA THR A 160 2.07 7.86 14.80
C THR A 160 2.08 7.29 16.22
N SER A 161 3.08 7.60 17.05
CA SER A 161 3.18 7.02 18.41
C SER A 161 1.94 7.28 19.31
N GLY A 162 1.24 8.41 19.13
CA GLY A 162 0.00 8.73 19.84
C GLY A 162 -1.25 8.01 19.30
N GLY A 163 -1.33 7.80 17.98
CA GLY A 163 -2.40 7.06 17.32
C GLY A 163 -2.34 5.54 17.55
N TRP A 164 -1.23 5.04 18.08
CA TRP A 164 -0.94 3.61 18.21
C TRP A 164 -1.45 2.95 19.48
N ARG A 165 -2.16 3.67 20.34
CA ARG A 165 -2.76 3.08 21.53
C ARG A 165 -3.71 1.97 21.11
N PRO A 166 -3.33 0.69 21.27
CA PRO A 166 -4.26 -0.38 21.04
C PRO A 166 -5.30 -0.20 22.12
N SER A 167 -6.58 -0.12 21.77
CA SER A 167 -7.58 -0.60 22.72
C SER A 167 -7.24 -2.08 22.95
N GLN A 168 -6.53 -2.38 24.04
CA GLN A 168 -6.13 -3.75 24.42
C GLN A 168 -7.34 -4.71 24.54
N LYS A 169 -8.56 -4.19 24.40
CA LYS A 169 -9.84 -4.90 24.42
C LYS A 169 -10.17 -5.65 23.13
N SER A 170 -9.55 -5.36 21.98
CA SER A 170 -10.09 -5.82 20.68
C SER A 170 -9.22 -6.80 19.89
N TYR A 171 -8.06 -7.22 20.40
CA TYR A 171 -7.28 -8.29 19.78
C TYR A 171 -7.63 -9.65 20.42
N PRO A 172 -8.27 -10.59 19.70
CA PRO A 172 -8.29 -11.99 20.15
C PRO A 172 -6.85 -12.49 20.14
N ARG A 173 -6.31 -12.86 21.31
CA ARG A 173 -4.94 -13.39 21.44
C ARG A 173 -4.80 -14.70 20.67
N PRO A 174 -4.00 -14.77 19.60
CA PRO A 174 -3.48 -16.04 19.11
C PRO A 174 -2.20 -16.36 19.91
N GLY A 175 -2.00 -17.63 20.24
CA GLY A 175 -0.89 -18.08 21.06
C GLY A 175 0.46 -17.49 20.63
N SER A 176 1.15 -16.86 21.59
CA SER A 176 2.59 -16.54 21.59
C SER A 176 3.16 -15.50 20.60
N ALA A 177 2.36 -14.64 19.96
CA ALA A 177 2.91 -13.49 19.23
C ALA A 177 3.27 -12.34 20.19
N ARG A 178 4.56 -12.17 20.46
CA ARG A 178 5.10 -11.13 21.34
C ARG A 178 5.19 -9.80 20.57
N ALA A 179 4.13 -8.98 20.62
CA ALA A 179 4.22 -7.59 20.16
C ALA A 179 5.21 -6.84 21.06
N SER A 180 6.39 -6.54 20.53
CA SER A 180 7.41 -5.74 21.23
C SER A 180 7.49 -4.38 20.56
N SER A 181 7.03 -3.34 21.26
CA SER A 181 7.33 -1.96 20.92
C SER A 181 8.78 -1.69 21.30
N LEU A 182 9.63 -1.34 20.33
CA LEU A 182 10.93 -0.77 20.65
C LEU A 182 10.73 0.65 21.20
N PRO A 183 11.43 1.04 22.29
CA PRO A 183 11.29 2.38 22.85
C PRO A 183 11.88 3.40 21.89
N THR A 184 11.07 4.36 21.46
CA THR A 184 11.54 5.56 20.77
C THR A 184 12.15 6.52 21.78
N SER A 185 13.37 6.99 21.47
CA SER A 185 14.04 8.05 22.21
C SER A 185 13.24 9.33 22.06
N GLN A 186 12.53 9.73 23.12
CA GLN A 186 11.99 11.09 23.21
C GLN A 186 13.17 12.04 23.42
N SER A 187 13.43 12.90 22.44
CA SER A 187 14.33 14.04 22.63
C SER A 187 13.64 15.05 23.54
N THR A 188 13.94 15.00 24.83
CA THR A 188 13.56 16.04 25.79
C THR A 188 14.29 17.33 25.41
N THR A 189 13.60 18.25 24.72
CA THR A 189 14.05 19.64 24.62
C THR A 189 13.39 20.39 25.78
N THR A 190 14.14 20.51 26.87
CA THR A 190 13.82 21.40 28.00
C THR A 190 13.99 22.85 27.54
N ARG A 191 13.01 23.71 27.82
CA ARG A 191 13.22 25.16 27.97
C ARG A 191 13.43 25.47 29.44
#